data_AF-A0A9X3VBR6-F1
#
_entry.id   AF-A0A9X3VBR6-F1
#
_cell.length_a   1.000
_cell.length_b   1.000
_cell.length_c   1.000
_cell.angle_alpha   90.00
_cell.angle_beta   90.00
_cell.angle_gamma   90.00
#
_symmetry.space_group_name_H-M   'P 1'
#
loop_
_entity.id
_entity.type
_entity.pdbx_description
1 polymer ?
#
loop_
_entity_poly.entity_id
_entity_poly.type
_entity_poly.pdbx_seq_one_letter_code
_entity_poly.pdbx_strand_id
1 'polypeptide(L)'
;MLMRNFIESINIQNYLIKGGFKNLVNKSDLDYHSLHKEADEFWESGKQKVITFDYKGWSANLTFSAEEELIFETIDIFTREEKWSAIHNPNDANSLLDLLEIGFEKYSLHEEFVILLHSELSLHYAEVGDSFELRKIAPTLPNLKEVREFLNKNQLGQ
;
A
#
# COMPACT_ATOMS: atom_id res chain seq x y z
N MET A 1 18.42 13.55 -2.05
CA MET A 1 17.82 12.56 -2.95
C MET A 1 16.36 12.98 -3.10
N LEU A 2 15.84 13.12 -4.33
CA LEU A 2 14.44 13.48 -4.53
C LEU A 2 13.55 12.34 -4.02
N MET A 3 12.44 12.65 -3.34
CA MET A 3 11.58 11.63 -2.75
C MET A 3 10.94 10.77 -3.84
N ARG A 4 10.60 11.37 -4.98
CA ARG A 4 10.13 10.63 -6.16
C ARG A 4 11.05 9.46 -6.53
N ASN A 5 12.36 9.72 -6.63
CA ASN A 5 13.32 8.68 -7.00
C ASN A 5 13.48 7.62 -5.90
N PHE A 6 13.34 8.01 -4.63
CA PHE A 6 13.34 7.05 -3.54
C PHE A 6 12.13 6.12 -3.61
N ILE A 7 10.92 6.68 -3.78
CA ILE A 7 9.68 5.92 -3.93
C ILE A 7 9.76 5.00 -5.15
N GLU A 8 10.23 5.51 -6.29
CA GLU A 8 10.42 4.72 -7.51
C GLU A 8 11.43 3.60 -7.34
N SER A 9 12.48 3.79 -6.54
CA SER A 9 13.54 2.78 -6.33
C SER A 9 13.26 1.83 -5.17
N ILE A 10 12.07 1.89 -4.56
CA ILE A 10 11.81 1.12 -3.36
C ILE A 10 11.98 -0.39 -3.56
N ASN A 11 12.66 -1.03 -2.61
CA ASN A 11 12.71 -2.47 -2.48
C ASN A 11 11.44 -2.96 -1.78
N ILE A 12 10.62 -3.73 -2.49
CA ILE A 12 9.34 -4.23 -1.99
C ILE A 12 9.49 -5.07 -0.73
N GLN A 13 10.52 -5.92 -0.64
CA GLN A 13 10.70 -6.76 0.55
C GLN A 13 10.87 -5.89 1.78
N ASN A 14 11.73 -4.87 1.69
CA ASN A 14 11.93 -3.94 2.79
C ASN A 14 10.67 -3.10 3.08
N TYR A 15 9.92 -2.69 2.06
CA TYR A 15 8.63 -1.99 2.21
C TYR A 15 7.60 -2.82 2.99
N LEU A 16 7.45 -4.09 2.64
CA LEU A 16 6.51 -5.00 3.28
C LEU A 16 6.94 -5.33 4.72
N ILE A 17 8.23 -5.57 4.95
CA ILE A 17 8.78 -5.85 6.30
C ILE A 17 8.60 -4.64 7.22
N LYS A 18 8.93 -3.44 6.72
CA LYS A 18 8.90 -2.21 7.52
C LYS A 18 7.52 -1.61 7.64
N GLY A 19 6.55 -2.04 6.85
CA GLY A 19 5.17 -1.55 6.96
C GLY A 19 5.00 -0.14 6.41
N GLY A 20 5.60 0.14 5.25
CA GLY A 20 5.36 1.41 4.54
C GLY A 20 6.55 2.38 4.45
N PHE A 21 6.37 3.46 3.70
CA PHE A 21 7.33 4.55 3.55
C PHE A 21 7.61 5.26 4.88
N LYS A 22 6.59 5.43 5.73
CA LYS A 22 6.73 6.11 7.03
C LYS A 22 7.84 5.52 7.90
N ASN A 23 8.15 4.24 7.70
CA ASN A 23 9.14 3.48 8.46
C ASN A 23 10.47 3.28 7.70
N LEU A 24 10.59 3.80 6.48
CA LEU A 24 11.76 3.66 5.62
C LEU A 24 12.55 4.95 5.42
N VAL A 25 11.94 6.11 5.66
CA VAL A 25 12.57 7.42 5.52
C VAL A 25 12.49 8.21 6.83
N ASN A 26 13.32 9.24 6.95
CA ASN A 26 13.21 10.12 8.11
C ASN A 26 11.96 10.98 7.99
N LYS A 27 11.34 11.33 9.12
CA LYS A 27 10.16 12.22 9.14
C LYS A 27 10.44 13.56 8.45
N SER A 28 11.68 14.07 8.52
CA SER A 28 12.10 15.30 7.83
C SER A 28 12.06 15.20 6.30
N ASP A 29 12.18 13.99 5.75
CA ASP A 29 12.15 13.76 4.31
C ASP A 29 10.70 13.69 3.80
N LEU A 30 9.71 13.57 4.70
CA LEU A 30 8.27 13.52 4.42
C LEU A 30 7.59 14.88 4.60
N ASP A 31 8.32 15.97 4.36
CA ASP A 31 7.78 17.33 4.42
C ASP A 31 6.80 17.60 3.27
N TYR A 32 5.55 17.95 3.63
CA TYR A 32 4.48 18.20 2.67
C TYR A 32 4.87 19.22 1.59
N HIS A 33 5.46 20.36 1.99
CA HIS A 33 5.76 21.44 1.05
C HIS A 33 6.84 21.07 0.03
N SER A 34 7.82 20.27 0.44
CA SER A 34 8.86 19.76 -0.45
C SER A 34 8.29 18.74 -1.42
N LEU A 35 7.50 17.78 -0.91
CA LEU A 35 6.85 16.75 -1.73
C LEU A 35 5.86 17.34 -2.73
N HIS A 36 5.09 18.36 -2.33
CA HIS A 36 4.13 19.05 -3.18
C HIS A 36 4.79 19.69 -4.42
N LYS A 37 6.07 20.09 -4.33
CA LYS A 37 6.79 20.65 -5.49
C LYS A 37 7.21 19.59 -6.50
N GLU A 38 7.34 18.35 -6.06
CA GLU A 38 7.78 17.23 -6.88
C GLU A 38 6.60 16.40 -7.44
N ALA A 39 5.39 16.59 -6.90
CA ALA A 39 4.21 15.79 -7.19
C ALA A 39 3.62 16.01 -8.57
N ASP A 40 2.92 14.99 -9.09
CA ASP A 40 2.14 15.11 -10.32
C ASP A 40 0.76 15.71 -10.03
N GLU A 41 0.14 15.28 -8.93
CA GLU A 41 -1.18 15.74 -8.52
C GLU A 41 -1.23 16.03 -7.02
N PHE A 42 -2.14 16.94 -6.66
CA PHE A 42 -2.49 17.21 -5.27
C PHE A 42 -3.95 17.61 -5.16
N TRP A 43 -4.60 17.20 -4.08
CA TRP A 43 -5.97 17.62 -3.78
C TRP A 43 -6.24 17.60 -2.29
N GLU A 44 -7.34 18.24 -1.90
CA GLU A 44 -7.83 18.22 -0.54
C GLU A 44 -9.07 17.33 -0.44
N SER A 45 -9.13 16.52 0.61
CA SER A 45 -10.29 15.70 0.95
C SER A 45 -10.68 15.98 2.41
N GLY A 46 -11.69 16.84 2.57
CA GLY A 46 -12.08 17.34 3.89
C GLY A 46 -10.94 18.15 4.53
N LYS A 47 -10.35 17.63 5.60
CA LYS A 47 -9.20 18.25 6.29
C LYS A 47 -7.85 17.65 5.89
N GLN A 48 -7.85 16.66 5.01
CA GLN A 48 -6.65 15.96 4.58
C GLN A 48 -6.15 16.53 3.27
N LYS A 49 -4.83 16.50 3.09
CA LYS A 49 -4.17 16.86 1.83
C LYS A 49 -3.56 15.59 1.26
N VAL A 50 -3.79 15.32 -0.02
CA VAL A 50 -3.22 14.17 -0.71
C VAL A 50 -2.26 14.66 -1.77
N ILE A 51 -1.09 14.03 -1.80
CA ILE A 51 -0.08 14.23 -2.83
C ILE A 51 0.12 12.92 -3.57
N THR A 52 0.17 12.98 -4.90
CA THR A 52 0.34 11.80 -5.76
C THR A 52 1.60 11.90 -6.60
N PHE A 53 2.33 10.80 -6.60
CA PHE A 53 3.43 10.54 -7.50
C PHE A 53 3.02 9.44 -8.46
N ASP A 54 2.89 9.79 -9.73
CA ASP A 54 2.61 8.87 -10.81
C ASP A 54 3.89 8.25 -11.34
N TYR A 55 3.81 6.95 -11.55
CA TYR A 55 4.82 6.15 -12.21
C TYR A 55 4.17 5.38 -13.34
N LYS A 56 4.99 4.78 -14.20
CA LYS A 56 4.46 3.90 -15.23
C LYS A 56 3.72 2.74 -14.56
N GLY A 57 2.39 2.70 -14.73
CA GLY A 57 1.54 1.58 -14.30
C GLY A 57 1.09 1.58 -12.85
N TRP A 58 1.51 2.53 -12.02
CA TRP A 58 1.13 2.63 -10.62
C TRP A 58 1.32 4.06 -10.09
N SER A 59 0.71 4.39 -8.96
CA SER A 59 0.94 5.65 -8.26
C SER A 59 1.14 5.44 -6.77
N ALA A 60 1.87 6.36 -6.14
CA ALA A 60 1.98 6.47 -4.69
C ALA A 60 1.22 7.70 -4.21
N ASN A 61 0.27 7.50 -3.31
CA ASN A 61 -0.55 8.53 -2.71
C ASN A 61 -0.14 8.72 -1.26
N LEU A 62 0.31 9.93 -0.90
CA LEU A 62 0.68 10.29 0.47
C LEU A 62 -0.40 11.22 1.04
N THR A 63 -1.03 10.80 2.12
CA THR A 63 -2.12 11.54 2.77
C THR A 63 -1.62 12.20 4.05
N PHE A 64 -1.80 13.51 4.14
CA PHE A 64 -1.37 14.37 5.23
C PHE A 64 -2.55 14.92 6.02
N SER A 65 -2.32 15.22 7.30
CA SER A 65 -3.27 15.92 8.15
C SER A 65 -3.37 17.41 7.80
N ALA A 66 -4.26 18.14 8.50
CA ALA A 66 -4.36 19.58 8.36
C ALA A 66 -3.08 20.30 8.83
N GLU A 67 -2.39 19.70 9.79
CA GLU A 67 -1.08 20.09 10.33
C GLU A 67 0.09 19.56 9.49
N GLU A 68 -0.19 18.99 8.32
CA GLU A 68 0.79 18.53 7.33
C GLU A 68 1.68 17.38 7.81
N GLU A 69 1.19 16.59 8.76
CA GLU A 69 1.84 15.33 9.15
C GLU A 69 1.36 14.19 8.27
N LEU A 70 2.29 13.35 7.77
CA LEU A 70 1.91 12.13 7.04
C LEU A 70 1.09 11.23 7.96
N ILE A 71 -0.15 10.95 7.55
CA ILE A 71 -1.05 10.02 8.24
C ILE A 71 -0.85 8.61 7.69
N PHE A 72 -0.89 8.49 6.37
CA PHE A 72 -0.72 7.22 5.67
C PHE A 72 -0.42 7.38 4.19
N GLU A 73 -0.02 6.27 3.57
CA GLU A 73 0.29 6.13 2.16
C GLU A 73 -0.50 5.00 1.51
N THR A 74 -0.86 5.12 0.24
CA THR A 74 -1.32 3.97 -0.56
C THR A 74 -0.54 3.85 -1.85
N ILE A 75 -0.37 2.62 -2.31
CA ILE A 75 0.10 2.32 -3.67
C ILE A 75 -1.09 1.82 -4.46
N ASP A 76 -1.40 2.46 -5.59
CA ASP A 76 -2.44 2.03 -6.51
C ASP A 76 -1.79 1.47 -7.78
N ILE A 77 -2.17 0.25 -8.19
CA ILE A 77 -1.57 -0.48 -9.31
C ILE A 77 -2.59 -0.62 -10.44
N PHE A 78 -2.28 0.00 -11.58
CA PHE A 78 -3.15 0.03 -12.76
C PHE A 78 -2.77 -1.04 -13.78
N THR A 79 -1.47 -1.26 -13.97
CA THR A 79 -0.93 -2.25 -14.90
C THR A 79 0.14 -3.10 -14.26
N ARG A 80 0.37 -4.29 -14.83
CA ARG A 80 1.42 -5.20 -14.40
C ARG A 80 2.79 -4.60 -14.70
N GLU A 81 3.52 -4.25 -13.66
CA GLU A 81 4.88 -3.74 -13.73
C GLU A 81 5.84 -4.71 -13.03
N GLU A 82 7.07 -4.81 -13.56
CA GLU A 82 8.11 -5.70 -13.03
C GLU A 82 8.35 -5.48 -11.54
N LYS A 83 8.29 -4.21 -11.10
CA LYS A 83 8.43 -3.82 -9.71
C LYS A 83 7.54 -4.68 -8.81
N TRP A 84 6.24 -4.75 -9.08
CA TRP A 84 5.25 -5.43 -8.24
C TRP A 84 5.10 -6.93 -8.54
N SER A 85 5.91 -7.47 -9.46
CA SER A 85 5.77 -8.86 -9.94
C SER A 85 5.83 -9.90 -8.83
N ALA A 86 6.66 -9.69 -7.81
CA ALA A 86 6.83 -10.62 -6.69
C ALA A 86 5.59 -10.74 -5.77
N ILE A 87 4.61 -9.85 -5.92
CA ILE A 87 3.36 -9.86 -5.16
C ILE A 87 2.13 -9.66 -6.05
N HIS A 88 2.27 -9.89 -7.37
CA HIS A 88 1.26 -9.53 -8.35
C HIS A 88 -0.04 -10.34 -8.22
N ASN A 89 0.07 -11.61 -7.81
CA ASN A 89 -1.09 -12.44 -7.45
C ASN A 89 -0.94 -13.00 -6.02
N PRO A 90 -2.02 -13.53 -5.42
CA PRO A 90 -1.98 -14.03 -4.05
C PRO A 90 -0.97 -15.16 -3.78
N ASN A 91 -0.69 -16.03 -4.76
CA ASN A 91 0.25 -17.15 -4.58
C ASN A 91 1.70 -16.66 -4.57
N ASP A 92 2.04 -15.73 -5.47
CA ASP A 92 3.37 -15.09 -5.51
C ASP A 92 3.61 -14.35 -4.19
N ALA A 93 2.61 -13.58 -3.74
CA ALA A 93 2.68 -12.88 -2.47
C ALA A 93 2.83 -13.83 -1.28
N ASN A 94 2.04 -14.90 -1.20
CA ASN A 94 2.16 -15.90 -0.14
C ASN A 94 3.59 -16.48 -0.08
N SER A 95 4.15 -16.84 -1.24
CA SER A 95 5.51 -17.39 -1.34
C SER A 95 6.57 -16.40 -0.85
N LEU A 96 6.43 -15.12 -1.22
CA LEU A 96 7.35 -14.07 -0.76
C LEU A 96 7.20 -13.81 0.75
N LEU A 97 5.97 -13.71 1.26
CA LEU A 97 5.71 -13.43 2.67
C LEU A 97 6.22 -14.55 3.58
N ASP A 98 6.04 -15.81 3.16
CA ASP A 98 6.61 -16.97 3.85
C ASP A 98 8.15 -16.91 3.87
N LEU A 99 8.80 -16.57 2.74
CA LEU A 99 10.25 -16.41 2.64
C LEU A 99 10.79 -15.29 3.55
N LEU A 100 10.05 -14.20 3.67
CA LEU A 100 10.42 -13.04 4.49
C LEU A 100 10.01 -13.17 5.96
N GLU A 101 9.39 -14.29 6.34
CA GLU A 101 8.84 -14.55 7.68
C GLU A 101 7.88 -13.44 8.16
N ILE A 102 7.15 -12.82 7.24
CA ILE A 102 6.13 -11.81 7.57
C ILE A 102 4.85 -12.53 7.96
N GLY A 103 4.34 -12.28 9.17
CA GLY A 103 3.03 -12.80 9.57
C GLY A 103 1.90 -12.18 8.74
N PHE A 104 0.97 -13.00 8.26
CA PHE A 104 -0.19 -12.54 7.48
C PHE A 104 -1.44 -13.39 7.66
N GLU A 105 -2.58 -12.82 7.29
CA GLU A 105 -3.89 -13.46 7.24
C GLU A 105 -4.49 -13.25 5.84
N LYS A 106 -5.31 -14.21 5.38
CA LYS A 106 -5.91 -14.21 4.04
C LYS A 106 -7.43 -14.14 4.15
N TYR A 107 -8.04 -13.27 3.36
CA TYR A 107 -9.48 -13.04 3.35
C TYR A 107 -9.99 -13.05 1.91
N SER A 108 -10.93 -13.94 1.62
CA SER A 108 -11.68 -13.91 0.36
C SER A 108 -12.98 -13.15 0.58
N LEU A 109 -13.11 -12.01 -0.10
CA LEU A 109 -14.35 -11.27 -0.25
C LEU A 109 -14.95 -11.64 -1.62
N HIS A 110 -16.02 -10.97 -2.05
CA HIS A 110 -16.72 -11.31 -3.28
C HIS A 110 -15.83 -11.20 -4.52
N GLU A 111 -15.49 -9.97 -4.92
CA GLU A 111 -14.66 -9.68 -6.10
C GLU A 111 -13.23 -9.27 -5.69
N GLU A 112 -12.89 -9.48 -4.42
CA GLU A 112 -11.65 -9.02 -3.81
C GLU A 112 -11.03 -10.11 -2.94
N PHE A 113 -9.72 -10.25 -3.03
CA PHE A 113 -8.91 -11.04 -2.12
C PHE A 113 -7.98 -10.10 -1.36
N VAL A 114 -7.94 -10.21 -0.03
CA VAL A 114 -7.13 -9.35 0.83
C VAL A 114 -6.12 -10.19 1.60
N ILE A 115 -4.84 -9.82 1.51
CA ILE A 115 -3.80 -10.32 2.42
C ILE A 115 -3.51 -9.23 3.44
N LEU A 116 -3.81 -9.50 4.70
CA LEU A 116 -3.58 -8.61 5.83
C LEU A 116 -2.24 -8.93 6.48
N LEU A 117 -1.28 -8.01 6.42
CA LEU A 117 0.06 -8.20 6.98
C LEU A 117 0.12 -7.71 8.43
N HIS A 118 0.89 -8.40 9.27
CA HIS A 118 1.15 -7.98 10.64
C HIS A 118 2.07 -6.76 10.73
N SER A 119 2.68 -6.35 9.61
CA SER A 119 3.42 -5.10 9.46
C SER A 119 2.52 -3.87 9.26
N GLU A 120 1.20 -3.99 9.49
CA GLU A 120 0.21 -2.91 9.32
C GLU A 120 -0.01 -2.45 7.88
N LEU A 121 0.20 -3.37 6.92
CA LEU A 121 -0.18 -3.20 5.52
C LEU A 121 -1.22 -4.23 5.11
N SER A 122 -1.99 -3.92 4.08
CA SER A 122 -2.87 -4.85 3.40
C SER A 122 -2.61 -4.82 1.90
N LEU A 123 -2.58 -6.02 1.29
CA LEU A 123 -2.49 -6.22 -0.15
C LEU A 123 -3.90 -6.56 -0.65
N HIS A 124 -4.39 -5.77 -1.60
CA HIS A 124 -5.73 -5.88 -2.15
C HIS A 124 -5.64 -6.34 -3.60
N TYR A 125 -6.29 -7.46 -3.89
CA TYR A 125 -6.33 -8.07 -5.20
C TYR A 125 -7.76 -8.07 -5.72
N ALA A 126 -7.97 -7.63 -6.96
CA ALA A 126 -9.27 -7.70 -7.61
C ALA A 126 -9.35 -8.91 -8.54
N GLU A 127 -10.55 -9.46 -8.69
CA GLU A 127 -10.82 -10.54 -9.64
C GLU A 127 -10.63 -10.05 -11.09
N VAL A 128 -9.90 -10.83 -11.89
CA VAL A 128 -9.63 -10.60 -13.32
C VAL A 128 -9.72 -11.94 -14.04
N GLY A 129 -10.88 -12.21 -14.65
CA GLY A 129 -11.18 -13.52 -15.22
C GLY A 129 -11.14 -14.59 -14.14
N ASP A 130 -10.39 -15.67 -14.36
CA ASP A 130 -10.24 -16.78 -13.40
C ASP A 130 -9.08 -16.55 -12.39
N SER A 131 -8.66 -15.31 -12.18
CA SER A 131 -7.47 -14.99 -11.37
C SER A 131 -7.65 -13.72 -10.53
N PHE A 132 -6.69 -13.45 -9.64
CA PHE A 132 -6.66 -12.25 -8.81
C PHE A 132 -5.37 -11.47 -9.08
N GLU A 133 -5.51 -10.16 -9.36
CA GLU A 133 -4.40 -9.25 -9.63
C GLU A 133 -4.32 -8.16 -8.57
N LEU A 134 -3.09 -7.83 -8.14
CA LEU A 134 -2.83 -6.77 -7.18
C LEU A 134 -3.31 -5.43 -7.74
N ARG A 135 -4.16 -4.73 -6.98
CA ARG A 135 -4.66 -3.38 -7.30
C ARG A 135 -4.23 -2.33 -6.31
N LYS A 136 -4.02 -2.69 -5.05
CA LYS A 136 -3.69 -1.71 -4.02
C LYS A 136 -2.83 -2.30 -2.91
N ILE A 137 -1.91 -1.49 -2.40
CA ILE A 137 -1.28 -1.68 -1.09
C ILE A 137 -1.71 -0.52 -0.22
N ALA A 138 -2.24 -0.83 0.96
CA ALA A 138 -2.84 0.15 1.86
C ALA A 138 -2.36 -0.06 3.29
N PRO A 139 -2.41 0.97 4.14
CA PRO A 139 -2.21 0.84 5.57
C PRO A 139 -3.40 0.11 6.18
N THR A 140 -3.18 -0.54 7.31
CA THR A 140 -4.27 -1.14 8.07
C THR A 140 -4.94 -0.10 8.98
N LEU A 141 -5.85 0.71 8.43
CA LEU A 141 -6.52 1.80 9.16
C LEU A 141 -7.89 1.43 9.75
N PRO A 142 -8.24 1.96 10.94
CA PRO A 142 -7.39 2.80 11.80
C PRO A 142 -6.34 1.99 12.57
N ASN A 143 -6.49 0.67 12.67
CA ASN A 143 -5.50 -0.25 13.21
C ASN A 143 -5.75 -1.70 12.74
N LEU A 144 -4.75 -2.56 12.94
CA LEU A 144 -4.80 -3.97 12.57
C LEU A 144 -5.98 -4.75 13.16
N LYS A 145 -6.33 -4.47 14.41
CA LYS A 145 -7.42 -5.18 15.10
C LYS A 145 -8.77 -4.87 14.46
N GLU A 146 -9.07 -3.61 14.20
CA GLU A 146 -10.35 -3.20 13.63
C GLU A 146 -10.52 -3.68 12.20
N VAL A 147 -9.47 -3.61 11.38
CA VAL A 147 -9.52 -4.16 10.01
C VAL A 147 -9.69 -5.68 10.05
N ARG A 148 -8.99 -6.39 10.93
CA ARG A 148 -9.19 -7.83 11.13
C ARG A 148 -10.63 -8.14 11.50
N GLU A 149 -11.22 -7.42 12.45
CA GLU A 149 -12.62 -7.61 12.86
C GLU A 149 -13.59 -7.33 11.71
N PHE A 150 -13.32 -6.30 10.90
CA PHE A 150 -14.11 -5.99 9.70
C PHE A 150 -14.03 -7.12 8.67
N LEU A 151 -12.83 -7.58 8.32
CA LEU A 151 -12.64 -8.61 7.32
C LEU A 151 -13.25 -9.95 7.76
N ASN A 152 -13.12 -10.33 9.03
CA ASN A 152 -13.75 -11.54 9.57
C ASN A 152 -15.28 -11.53 9.49
N LYS A 153 -15.92 -10.36 9.54
CA LYS A 153 -17.38 -10.22 9.40
C LYS A 153 -17.84 -10.30 7.94
N ASN A 154 -16.97 -9.95 7.00
CA ASN A 154 -17.32 -9.80 5.58
C ASN A 154 -16.71 -10.87 4.68
N GLN A 155 -15.85 -11.73 5.21
CA GLN A 155 -15.32 -12.87 4.46
C GLN A 155 -16.44 -13.78 3.98
N LEU A 156 -16.34 -14.24 2.75
CA LEU A 156 -17.19 -15.30 2.25
C LEU A 156 -16.94 -16.54 3.12
N GLY A 157 -18.03 -17.16 3.60
CA GLY A 157 -17.96 -18.30 4.50
C GLY A 157 -17.06 -19.41 3.93
N GLN A 158 -16.22 -19.97 4.80
CA GLN A 158 -15.52 -21.23 4.55
C GLN A 158 -16.51 -22.38 4.33
#